data_AF-A0A239DWT1-F1
#
_entry.id   AF-A0A239DWT1-F1
#
_cell.length_a   1.000
_cell.length_b   1.000
_cell.length_c   1.000
_cell.angle_alpha   90.00
_cell.angle_beta   90.00
_cell.angle_gamma   90.00
#
_symmetry.space_group_name_H-M   'P 1'
#
loop_
_entity.id
_entity.type
_entity.pdbx_description
1 polymer ?
#
loop_
_entity_poly.entity_id
_entity_poly.type
_entity_poly.pdbx_seq_one_letter_code
_entity_poly.pdbx_strand_id
1 'polypeptide(L)'
;MKLIFLSTLLLCLFLCAEAQQQGQSNPASVSVSSPSPLMLIEGQETASNAIILDRNSIESIRVYKGEDAVSQFGEKGKDGVIILSLKEEVPLVRLEQVYMHFKVSPKQQRLKVAVDDRLVANPELVLADLRKIEKVEVKQQAVTAPARWSFVPDEHYLNIVTSL
;
A
#
# COMPACT_ATOMS: atom_id res chain seq x y z
N MET A 1 46.82 -62.18 -29.19
CA MET A 1 45.78 -61.29 -28.63
C MET A 1 46.05 -59.86 -29.09
N LYS A 2 45.34 -59.46 -30.15
CA LYS A 2 45.22 -58.11 -30.74
C LYS A 2 43.70 -57.92 -30.91
N LEU A 3 43.07 -56.98 -30.22
CA LEU A 3 42.98 -55.55 -30.57
C LEU A 3 41.97 -55.30 -31.71
N ILE A 4 40.82 -54.74 -31.31
CA ILE A 4 39.88 -53.88 -32.05
C ILE A 4 39.12 -54.53 -33.22
N PHE A 5 37.78 -54.42 -33.22
CA PHE A 5 36.87 -54.16 -34.36
C PHE A 5 35.45 -54.65 -34.03
N LEU A 6 34.61 -53.77 -33.47
CA LEU A 6 33.15 -53.82 -33.62
C LEU A 6 32.59 -52.42 -33.27
N SER A 7 32.91 -51.40 -34.05
CA SER A 7 32.16 -50.99 -35.23
C SER A 7 30.68 -50.70 -34.92
N THR A 8 30.44 -49.42 -34.61
CA THR A 8 29.50 -48.58 -35.37
C THR A 8 28.05 -49.08 -35.47
N LEU A 9 27.28 -48.92 -34.39
CA LEU A 9 25.81 -48.81 -34.45
C LEU A 9 25.30 -47.77 -33.44
N LEU A 10 25.89 -46.58 -33.46
CA LEU A 10 25.36 -45.39 -32.77
C LEU A 10 25.56 -44.15 -33.66
N LEU A 11 25.19 -44.28 -34.93
CA LEU A 11 25.24 -43.22 -35.94
C LEU A 11 23.91 -43.25 -36.73
N CYS A 12 22.80 -42.92 -36.07
CA CYS A 12 21.50 -42.65 -36.72
C CYS A 12 20.54 -41.84 -35.82
N LEU A 13 21.07 -40.83 -35.11
CA LEU A 13 20.25 -39.74 -34.55
C LEU A 13 20.73 -38.43 -35.19
N PHE A 14 20.62 -38.38 -36.51
CA PHE A 14 20.60 -37.14 -37.27
C PHE A 14 19.15 -36.64 -37.35
N LEU A 15 19.01 -35.32 -37.19
CA LEU A 15 18.00 -34.47 -37.85
C LEU A 15 16.55 -34.59 -37.37
N CYS A 16 16.22 -33.84 -36.32
CA CYS A 16 15.23 -32.77 -36.51
C CYS A 16 15.83 -31.47 -35.97
N ALA A 17 16.25 -30.64 -36.92
CA ALA A 17 16.49 -29.23 -36.69
C ALA A 17 15.12 -28.56 -36.56
N GLU A 18 14.87 -27.94 -35.41
CA GLU A 18 13.89 -26.86 -35.29
C GLU A 18 14.40 -25.93 -34.19
N ALA A 19 15.11 -24.89 -34.65
CA ALA A 19 15.43 -23.73 -33.83
C ALA A 19 14.13 -22.99 -33.52
N GLN A 20 13.47 -23.33 -32.42
CA GLN A 20 12.50 -22.44 -31.80
C GLN A 20 13.25 -21.54 -30.82
N GLN A 21 13.86 -20.46 -31.34
CA GLN A 21 13.98 -19.23 -30.57
C GLN A 21 12.57 -18.70 -30.35
N GLN A 22 11.90 -19.20 -29.31
CA GLN A 22 10.84 -18.45 -28.68
C GLN A 22 11.41 -17.96 -27.37
N GLY A 23 12.11 -16.83 -27.46
CA GLY A 23 12.32 -15.98 -26.30
C GLY A 23 10.94 -15.64 -25.76
N GLN A 24 10.52 -16.36 -24.74
CA GLN A 24 9.54 -15.85 -23.81
C GLN A 24 10.21 -14.63 -23.16
N SER A 25 10.08 -13.46 -23.77
CA SER A 25 9.97 -12.27 -22.96
C SER A 25 8.71 -12.49 -22.14
N ASN A 26 8.89 -13.03 -20.94
CA ASN A 26 7.95 -12.77 -19.87
C ASN A 26 7.57 -11.30 -20.02
N PRO A 27 6.29 -10.92 -20.15
CA PRO A 27 5.94 -9.55 -19.84
C PRO A 27 6.31 -9.43 -18.37
N ALA A 28 7.55 -9.01 -18.10
CA ALA A 28 7.90 -8.39 -16.86
C ALA A 28 6.80 -7.37 -16.69
N SER A 29 5.91 -7.63 -15.76
CA SER A 29 4.95 -6.66 -15.28
C SER A 29 5.81 -5.47 -14.94
N VAL A 30 5.84 -4.47 -15.84
CA VAL A 30 6.33 -3.15 -15.52
C VAL A 30 5.32 -2.68 -14.51
N SER A 31 5.59 -3.00 -13.25
CA SER A 31 4.98 -2.33 -12.11
C SER A 31 5.42 -0.88 -12.28
N VAL A 32 4.59 -0.09 -12.93
CA VAL A 32 4.65 1.35 -12.82
C VAL A 32 4.26 1.63 -11.38
N SER A 33 5.23 1.49 -10.46
CA SER A 33 5.09 1.95 -9.10
C SER A 33 5.02 3.47 -9.21
N SER A 34 3.81 4.00 -9.10
CA SER A 34 3.64 5.44 -8.92
C SER A 34 4.44 5.84 -7.68
N PRO A 35 5.28 6.88 -7.77
CA PRO A 35 6.08 7.32 -6.62
C PRO A 35 5.16 7.63 -5.44
N SER A 36 5.47 7.02 -4.29
CA SER A 36 4.71 7.19 -3.06
C SER A 36 5.66 7.82 -2.02
N PRO A 37 5.71 9.16 -1.92
CA PRO A 37 6.62 9.82 -1.01
C PRO A 37 6.34 9.43 0.45
N LEU A 38 7.40 9.34 1.25
CA LEU A 38 7.28 9.20 2.69
C LEU A 38 6.59 10.44 3.27
N MET A 39 5.54 10.27 4.07
CA MET A 39 4.83 11.38 4.69
C MET A 39 4.96 11.33 6.20
N LEU A 40 5.33 12.46 6.80
CA LEU A 40 5.50 12.64 8.23
C LEU A 40 4.62 13.80 8.71
N ILE A 41 3.83 13.61 9.77
CA ILE A 41 3.16 14.70 10.50
C ILE A 41 3.69 14.68 11.93
N GLU A 42 4.27 15.79 12.39
CA GLU A 42 4.93 15.84 13.72
C GLU A 42 5.92 14.68 13.92
N GLY A 43 6.68 14.35 12.86
CA GLY A 43 7.64 13.24 12.86
C GLY A 43 7.03 11.83 12.77
N GLN A 44 5.71 11.70 12.76
CA GLN A 44 5.03 10.40 12.69
C GLN A 44 4.72 9.99 11.24
N GLU A 45 5.15 8.78 10.87
CA GLU A 45 4.88 8.19 9.54
C GLU A 45 3.38 7.94 9.31
N THR A 46 2.89 8.37 8.15
CA THR A 46 1.49 8.23 7.72
C THR A 46 1.39 8.22 6.18
N ALA A 47 0.17 8.14 5.65
CA ALA A 47 -0.14 8.18 4.23
C ALA A 47 -1.29 9.16 3.96
N SER A 48 -1.35 9.72 2.75
CA SER A 48 -2.35 10.74 2.38
C SER A 48 -3.80 10.29 2.53
N ASN A 49 -4.09 8.98 2.39
CA ASN A 49 -5.41 8.39 2.59
C ASN A 49 -5.66 7.86 4.01
N ALA A 50 -4.68 8.00 4.93
CA ALA A 50 -4.75 7.50 6.30
C ALA A 50 -4.75 8.63 7.34
N ILE A 51 -4.76 9.90 6.91
CA ILE A 51 -4.76 11.07 7.80
C ILE A 51 -6.19 11.52 8.06
N ILE A 52 -6.53 11.72 9.33
CA ILE A 52 -7.75 12.39 9.77
C ILE A 52 -7.35 13.63 10.56
N LEU A 53 -7.38 14.79 9.92
CA LEU A 53 -6.89 16.05 10.49
C LEU A 53 -7.59 17.23 9.82
N ASP A 54 -7.80 18.31 10.59
CA ASP A 54 -8.23 19.58 10.04
C ASP A 54 -7.13 20.21 9.17
N ARG A 55 -7.43 20.55 7.92
CA ARG A 55 -6.44 21.20 7.05
C ARG A 55 -5.99 22.55 7.59
N ASN A 56 -6.84 23.23 8.36
CA ASN A 56 -6.52 24.52 8.96
C ASN A 56 -5.53 24.42 10.12
N SER A 57 -5.30 23.22 10.67
CA SER A 57 -4.29 23.02 11.73
C SER A 57 -2.88 22.89 11.17
N ILE A 58 -2.70 22.72 9.85
CA ILE A 58 -1.38 22.66 9.23
C ILE A 58 -0.75 24.05 9.24
N GLU A 59 0.45 24.13 9.81
CA GLU A 59 1.28 25.34 9.82
C GLU A 59 2.14 25.41 8.56
N SER A 60 2.85 24.33 8.25
CA SER A 60 3.78 24.30 7.13
C SER A 60 3.88 22.93 6.47
N ILE A 61 4.26 22.93 5.19
CA ILE A 61 4.55 21.74 4.40
C ILE A 61 5.97 21.90 3.85
N ARG A 62 6.85 20.95 4.17
CA ARG A 62 8.20 20.86 3.63
C ARG A 62 8.31 19.63 2.75
N VAL A 63 8.96 19.78 1.60
CA VAL A 63 9.13 18.68 0.64
C VAL A 63 10.62 18.49 0.33
N TYR A 64 11.12 17.29 0.58
CA TYR A 64 12.46 16.85 0.18
C TYR A 64 12.37 16.01 -1.09
N LYS A 65 13.32 16.18 -2.00
CA LYS A 65 13.35 15.48 -3.30
C LYS A 65 14.76 15.00 -3.63
N GLY A 66 14.85 13.96 -4.44
CA GLY A 66 16.12 13.47 -4.99
C GLY A 66 17.12 13.10 -3.91
N GLU A 67 18.39 13.45 -4.13
CA GLU A 67 19.50 13.11 -3.23
C GLU A 67 19.33 13.67 -1.81
N ASP A 68 18.72 14.86 -1.65
CA ASP A 68 18.50 15.46 -0.33
C ASP A 68 17.54 14.63 0.52
N ALA A 69 16.48 14.08 -0.12
CA ALA A 69 15.55 13.17 0.54
C ALA A 69 16.23 11.87 0.97
N VAL A 70 17.03 11.27 0.09
CA VAL A 70 17.74 10.01 0.37
C VAL A 70 18.83 10.22 1.43
N SER A 71 19.55 11.35 1.38
CA SER A 71 20.60 11.67 2.35
C SER A 71 20.07 11.81 3.77
N GLN A 72 18.83 12.28 3.95
CA GLN A 72 18.24 12.51 5.27
C GLN A 72 17.38 11.33 5.76
N PHE A 73 16.68 10.64 4.85
CA PHE A 73 15.66 9.63 5.20
C PHE A 73 15.97 8.23 4.65
N GLY A 74 17.12 8.06 3.97
CA GLY A 74 17.55 6.80 3.40
C GLY A 74 16.65 6.31 2.26
N GLU A 75 16.65 5.00 2.05
CA GLU A 75 15.88 4.35 0.97
C GLU A 75 14.36 4.62 1.03
N LYS A 76 13.82 4.87 2.23
CA LYS A 76 12.39 5.25 2.38
C LYS A 76 12.07 6.60 1.73
N GLY A 77 13.05 7.49 1.63
CA GLY A 77 12.89 8.82 1.03
C GLY A 77 13.14 8.87 -0.48
N LYS A 78 13.44 7.74 -1.14
CA LYS A 78 13.79 7.72 -2.57
C LYS A 78 12.70 8.31 -3.50
N ASP A 79 11.44 8.17 -3.10
CA ASP A 79 10.28 8.70 -3.82
C ASP A 79 9.90 10.12 -3.36
N GLY A 80 10.76 10.74 -2.54
CA GLY A 80 10.55 12.04 -1.88
C GLY A 80 10.04 11.91 -0.45
N VAL A 81 10.10 13.02 0.29
CA VAL A 81 9.56 13.11 1.66
C VAL A 81 8.72 14.37 1.79
N ILE A 82 7.54 14.24 2.41
CA ILE A 82 6.64 15.35 2.76
C ILE A 82 6.58 15.41 4.29
N ILE A 83 6.96 16.55 4.86
CA ILE A 83 6.86 16.81 6.29
C ILE A 83 5.80 17.89 6.51
N LEU A 84 4.89 17.61 7.42
CA LEU A 84 3.82 18.48 7.85
C LEU A 84 4.05 18.85 9.32
N SER A 85 4.00 20.14 9.61
CA SER A 85 3.99 20.68 10.97
C SER A 85 2.66 21.35 11.26
N LEU A 86 2.21 21.29 12.51
CA LEU A 86 0.92 21.75 12.98
C LEU A 86 1.05 23.05 13.78
N LYS A 87 0.05 23.93 13.68
CA LYS A 87 0.00 25.22 14.36
C LYS A 87 -0.07 25.09 15.88
N GLU A 88 -0.70 24.01 16.34
CA GLU A 88 -0.94 23.72 17.75
C GLU A 88 -0.72 22.23 17.99
N GLU A 89 -0.51 21.88 19.25
CA GLU A 89 -0.41 20.48 19.64
C GLU A 89 -1.76 19.77 19.42
N VAL A 90 -1.82 19.00 18.35
CA VAL A 90 -2.95 18.10 18.06
C VAL A 90 -2.58 16.71 18.56
N PRO A 91 -3.35 16.11 19.49
CA PRO A 91 -3.09 14.76 19.95
C PRO A 91 -3.47 13.76 18.85
N LEU A 92 -2.52 13.50 17.95
CA LEU A 92 -2.66 12.52 16.89
C LEU A 92 -2.53 11.11 17.47
N VAL A 93 -3.50 10.25 17.17
CA VAL A 93 -3.55 8.88 17.67
C VAL A 93 -3.53 7.86 16.54
N ARG A 94 -3.13 6.61 16.86
CA ARG A 94 -3.20 5.47 15.94
C ARG A 94 -4.57 4.82 15.99
N LEU A 95 -4.79 3.94 15.02
CA LEU A 95 -6.04 3.21 14.84
C LEU A 95 -6.49 2.45 16.10
N GLU A 96 -5.55 1.90 16.88
CA GLU A 96 -5.88 1.20 18.13
C GLU A 96 -6.59 2.11 19.14
N GLN A 97 -6.14 3.36 19.28
CA GLN A 97 -6.80 4.32 20.16
C GLN A 97 -8.17 4.76 19.61
N VAL A 98 -8.33 4.82 18.29
CA VAL A 98 -9.66 5.01 17.66
C VAL A 98 -10.58 3.86 18.05
N TYR A 99 -10.12 2.61 17.94
CA TYR A 99 -10.91 1.43 18.33
C TYR A 99 -11.33 1.47 19.80
N MET A 100 -10.41 1.84 20.69
CA MET A 100 -10.71 1.98 22.11
C MET A 100 -11.74 3.09 22.37
N HIS A 101 -11.55 4.27 21.77
CA HIS A 101 -12.43 5.43 21.96
C HIS A 101 -13.86 5.15 21.49
N PHE A 102 -14.00 4.56 20.29
CA PHE A 102 -15.30 4.25 19.67
C PHE A 102 -15.83 2.85 20.01
N LYS A 103 -15.17 2.13 20.93
CA LYS A 103 -15.58 0.80 21.43
C LYS A 103 -15.78 -0.23 20.31
N VAL A 104 -14.87 -0.24 19.33
CA VAL A 104 -14.89 -1.18 18.21
C VAL A 104 -14.53 -2.57 18.72
N SER A 105 -15.44 -3.54 18.53
CA SER A 105 -15.26 -4.91 19.01
C SER A 105 -14.13 -5.65 18.26
N PRO A 106 -13.49 -6.67 18.87
CA PRO A 106 -12.45 -7.46 18.20
C PRO A 106 -12.89 -8.09 16.87
N LYS A 107 -14.18 -8.43 16.74
CA LYS A 107 -14.74 -8.94 15.47
C LYS A 107 -14.73 -7.88 14.37
N GLN A 108 -15.04 -6.62 14.72
CA GLN A 108 -15.07 -5.49 13.79
C GLN A 108 -13.66 -5.02 13.40
N GLN A 109 -12.68 -5.14 14.30
CA GLN A 109 -11.27 -4.79 14.01
C GLN A 109 -10.63 -5.68 12.92
N ARG A 110 -11.23 -6.83 12.63
CA ARG A 110 -10.81 -7.72 11.52
C ARG A 110 -11.31 -7.26 10.16
N LEU A 111 -12.21 -6.27 10.11
CA LEU A 111 -12.73 -5.73 8.86
C LEU A 111 -11.70 -4.78 8.24
N LYS A 112 -11.79 -4.61 6.92
CA LYS A 112 -11.07 -3.53 6.24
C LYS A 112 -11.51 -2.17 6.76
N VAL A 113 -10.60 -1.21 6.76
CA VAL A 113 -10.83 0.13 7.31
C VAL A 113 -10.96 1.14 6.18
N ALA A 114 -11.96 1.99 6.28
CA ALA A 114 -12.17 3.13 5.40
C ALA A 114 -12.30 4.42 6.20
N VAL A 115 -11.92 5.53 5.58
CA VAL A 115 -12.20 6.89 6.06
C VAL A 115 -13.10 7.54 5.02
N ASP A 116 -14.30 7.96 5.42
CA ASP A 116 -15.31 8.55 4.54
C ASP A 116 -15.53 7.72 3.26
N ASP A 117 -15.75 6.41 3.44
CA ASP A 117 -15.94 5.40 2.39
C ASP A 117 -14.74 5.17 1.46
N ARG A 118 -13.57 5.75 1.79
CA ARG A 118 -12.32 5.53 1.06
C ARG A 118 -11.46 4.52 1.80
N LEU A 119 -11.13 3.42 1.14
CA LEU A 119 -10.31 2.36 1.71
C LEU A 119 -8.93 2.88 2.12
N VAL A 120 -8.52 2.59 3.35
CA VAL A 120 -7.17 2.79 3.84
C VAL A 120 -6.38 1.52 3.54
N ALA A 121 -5.41 1.61 2.62
CA ALA A 121 -4.61 0.46 2.20
C ALA A 121 -3.75 -0.10 3.34
N ASN A 122 -3.21 0.81 4.17
CA ASN A 122 -2.26 0.54 5.25
C ASN A 122 -2.82 1.12 6.56
N PRO A 123 -3.72 0.39 7.27
CA PRO A 123 -4.40 0.91 8.47
C PRO A 123 -3.45 1.26 9.62
N GLU A 124 -2.25 0.68 9.67
CA GLU A 124 -1.19 1.01 10.63
C GLU A 124 -0.64 2.45 10.48
N LEU A 125 -0.79 3.02 9.28
CA LEU A 125 -0.40 4.39 8.98
C LEU A 125 -1.49 5.41 9.34
N VAL A 126 -2.63 4.95 9.87
CA VAL A 126 -3.69 5.86 10.34
C VAL A 126 -3.13 6.77 11.42
N LEU A 127 -3.34 8.07 11.20
CA LEU A 127 -2.96 9.11 12.13
C LEU A 127 -4.11 10.11 12.22
N ALA A 128 -4.78 10.13 13.38
CA ALA A 128 -6.07 10.77 13.52
C ALA A 128 -6.14 11.74 14.69
N ASP A 129 -6.72 12.91 14.45
CA ASP A 129 -7.30 13.76 15.49
C ASP A 129 -8.68 13.20 15.84
N LEU A 130 -8.81 12.63 17.04
CA LEU A 130 -10.07 12.04 17.53
C LEU A 130 -11.24 13.04 17.48
N ARG A 131 -10.96 14.35 17.63
CA ARG A 131 -11.99 15.40 17.60
C ARG A 131 -12.65 15.55 16.23
N LYS A 132 -12.01 15.01 15.19
CA LYS A 132 -12.46 15.04 13.79
C LYS A 132 -13.15 13.75 13.36
N ILE A 133 -13.34 12.80 14.28
CA ILE A 133 -14.11 11.59 14.02
C ILE A 133 -15.50 11.76 14.64
N GLU A 134 -16.53 11.74 13.80
CA GLU A 134 -17.92 11.78 14.25
C GLU A 134 -18.33 10.43 14.85
N LYS A 135 -18.04 9.35 14.13
CA LYS A 135 -18.41 7.98 14.52
C LYS A 135 -17.59 6.95 13.75
N VAL A 136 -17.65 5.71 14.24
CA VAL A 136 -17.15 4.53 13.54
C VAL A 136 -18.31 3.56 13.37
N GLU A 137 -18.57 3.13 12.14
CA GLU A 137 -19.71 2.27 11.81
C GLU A 137 -19.30 1.12 10.88
N VAL A 138 -20.05 0.03 10.91
CA VAL A 138 -19.87 -1.06 9.95
C VAL A 138 -20.80 -0.82 8.77
N LYS A 139 -20.24 -0.83 7.57
CA LYS A 139 -20.99 -0.71 6.32
C LYS A 139 -20.78 -1.94 5.45
N GLN A 140 -21.76 -2.23 4.61
CA GLN A 140 -21.67 -3.24 3.56
C GLN A 140 -21.33 -2.53 2.25
N GLN A 141 -20.38 -3.08 1.49
CA GLN A 141 -20.07 -2.53 0.17
C GLN A 141 -21.22 -2.82 -0.79
N ALA A 142 -21.78 -1.77 -1.37
CA ALA A 142 -22.83 -1.91 -2.37
C ALA A 142 -22.26 -2.55 -3.64
N VAL A 143 -22.91 -3.62 -4.10
CA VAL A 143 -22.53 -4.33 -5.34
C VAL A 143 -22.58 -3.41 -6.56
N THR A 144 -23.43 -2.38 -6.50
CA THR A 144 -23.68 -1.37 -7.56
C THR A 144 -22.84 -0.10 -7.41
N ALA A 145 -21.92 -0.03 -6.44
CA ALA A 145 -21.10 1.16 -6.24
C ALA A 145 -20.20 1.41 -7.47
N PRO A 146 -20.08 2.67 -7.96
CA PRO A 146 -19.24 2.98 -9.11
C PRO A 146 -17.75 2.74 -8.85
N ALA A 147 -17.31 2.78 -7.59
CA ALA A 147 -15.95 2.45 -7.17
C ALA A 147 -16.00 1.25 -6.21
N ARG A 148 -15.57 0.08 -6.70
CA ARG A 148 -15.44 -1.15 -5.91
C ARG A 148 -13.97 -1.47 -5.68
N TRP A 149 -13.61 -1.63 -4.42
CA TRP A 149 -12.30 -2.17 -4.03
C TRP A 149 -12.35 -3.68 -3.78
N SER A 150 -13.52 -4.31 -3.91
CA SER A 150 -13.70 -5.75 -3.85
C SER A 150 -14.90 -6.24 -4.66
N PHE A 151 -14.74 -7.45 -5.21
CA PHE A 151 -15.80 -8.17 -5.93
C PHE A 151 -16.55 -9.15 -5.02
N VAL A 152 -16.13 -9.29 -3.75
CA VAL A 152 -16.78 -10.17 -2.79
C VAL A 152 -18.17 -9.60 -2.47
N PRO A 153 -19.25 -10.35 -2.73
CA PRO A 153 -20.59 -9.97 -2.30
C PRO A 153 -20.63 -9.83 -0.78
N ASP A 154 -21.41 -8.87 -0.28
CA ASP A 154 -21.66 -8.68 1.15
C ASP A 154 -20.41 -8.42 2.00
N GLU A 155 -19.34 -7.90 1.38
CA GLU A 155 -18.16 -7.53 2.14
C GLU A 155 -18.48 -6.33 3.05
N HIS A 156 -18.24 -6.54 4.34
CA HIS A 156 -18.37 -5.50 5.35
C HIS A 156 -17.02 -4.84 5.60
N TYR A 157 -17.05 -3.55 5.88
CA TYR A 157 -15.89 -2.76 6.27
C TYR A 157 -16.25 -1.85 7.43
N LEU A 158 -15.22 -1.45 8.17
CA LEU A 158 -15.32 -0.47 9.22
C LEU A 158 -15.06 0.92 8.61
N ASN A 159 -16.07 1.79 8.65
CA ASN A 159 -15.99 3.15 8.15
C ASN A 159 -15.81 4.12 9.31
N ILE A 160 -14.72 4.88 9.27
CA ILE A 160 -14.47 6.03 10.13
C ILE A 160 -15.07 7.24 9.44
N VAL A 161 -16.12 7.82 10.03
CA VAL A 161 -16.84 8.99 9.49
C VAL A 161 -16.25 10.24 10.14
N THR A 162 -15.79 11.17 9.32
CA THR A 162 -15.19 12.42 9.81
C THR A 162 -16.22 13.54 9.92
N SER A 163 -16.01 14.45 10.87
CA SER A 163 -16.77 15.69 10.98
C SER A 163 -16.09 16.80 10.16
N LEU A 164 -16.83 17.33 9.17
CA LEU A 164 -16.39 18.45 8.31
C LEU A 164 -16.48 19.79 9.03
#